data_AF-A0A1V9Y0M6-F1
#
_entry.id   AF-A0A1V9Y0M6-F1
#
_cell.length_a   1.000
_cell.length_b   1.000
_cell.length_c   1.000
_cell.angle_alpha   90.00
_cell.angle_beta   90.00
_cell.angle_gamma   90.00
#
_symmetry.space_group_name_H-M   'P 1'
#
loop_
_entity.id
_entity.type
_entity.pdbx_description
1 polymer ?
#
loop_
_entity_poly.entity_id
_entity_poly.type
_entity_poly.pdbx_seq_one_letter_code
_entity_poly.pdbx_strand_id
1 'polypeptide(L)'
;MKTLVIALIAGTACLAAADIATGDHQPDTNQFGQWRTCLKSKIPQDKQATMDNCVKKPGGTDMAKFRRGISCVLESYGVVNGHRVDLRKMGSTASSVRSPELKKAFQECPKDDKNASLDRSIKCVIDHLETSCPLVKAQG
;
A
#
# COMPACT_ATOMS: atom_id res chain seq x y z
N MET A 1 3.08 -0.26 -74.39
CA MET A 1 2.26 0.97 -74.44
C MET A 1 1.28 0.99 -73.27
N LYS A 2 1.03 2.19 -72.73
CA LYS A 2 0.08 2.59 -71.67
C LYS A 2 0.68 2.68 -70.27
N THR A 3 1.34 3.79 -69.93
CA THR A 3 0.84 5.10 -69.39
C THR A 3 0.89 5.12 -67.86
N LEU A 4 1.78 5.98 -67.36
CA LEU A 4 1.88 6.49 -65.98
C LEU A 4 0.60 7.18 -65.50
N VAL A 5 0.24 7.04 -64.23
CA VAL A 5 -0.37 8.12 -63.43
C VAL A 5 0.24 8.11 -62.03
N ILE A 6 1.00 9.17 -61.74
CA ILE A 6 1.42 9.62 -60.41
C ILE A 6 0.32 10.51 -59.85
N ALA A 7 0.20 10.53 -58.51
CA ALA A 7 -0.31 11.60 -57.63
C ALA A 7 -1.39 11.08 -56.63
N LEU A 8 -1.53 11.52 -55.38
CA LEU A 8 -1.01 12.69 -54.66
C LEU A 8 -1.20 12.43 -53.15
N ILE A 9 -0.15 12.77 -52.39
CA ILE A 9 -0.04 13.16 -50.98
C ILE A 9 -1.36 13.33 -50.18
N ALA A 10 -1.46 12.65 -49.02
CA ALA A 10 -2.24 13.14 -47.88
C ALA A 10 -1.67 12.61 -46.54
N GLY A 11 -0.97 13.51 -45.84
CA GLY A 11 -0.88 13.62 -44.37
C GLY A 11 -0.62 12.35 -43.55
N THR A 12 0.63 12.18 -43.13
CA THR A 12 0.98 11.47 -41.90
C THR A 12 0.39 12.18 -40.68
N ALA A 13 -0.86 11.85 -40.32
CA ALA A 13 -1.35 12.12 -38.99
C ALA A 13 -0.79 11.04 -38.05
N CYS A 14 0.30 11.36 -37.36
CA CYS A 14 0.64 10.71 -36.10
C CYS A 14 -0.54 10.91 -35.14
N LEU A 15 -1.50 9.99 -35.18
CA LEU A 15 -2.42 9.78 -34.07
C LEU A 15 -1.56 9.21 -32.94
N ALA A 16 -0.99 10.12 -32.16
CA ALA A 16 -0.61 9.81 -30.80
C ALA A 16 -1.91 9.38 -30.11
N ALA A 17 -2.15 8.07 -30.06
CA ALA A 17 -2.90 7.49 -28.98
C ALA A 17 -2.11 7.82 -27.72
N ALA A 18 -2.36 9.01 -27.18
CA ALA A 18 -2.18 9.22 -25.77
C ALA A 18 -3.13 8.22 -25.13
N ASP A 19 -2.60 7.07 -24.74
CA ASP A 19 -3.16 6.25 -23.68
C ASP A 19 -3.25 7.17 -22.46
N ILE A 20 -4.31 7.96 -22.40
CA ILE A 20 -4.82 8.44 -21.15
C ILE A 20 -5.38 7.18 -20.51
N ALA A 21 -4.49 6.41 -19.89
CA ALA A 21 -4.85 5.55 -18.79
C ALA A 21 -5.30 6.49 -17.66
N THR A 22 -6.49 7.10 -17.83
CA THR A 22 -7.41 7.29 -16.72
C THR A 22 -7.64 5.88 -16.21
N GLY A 23 -6.75 5.43 -15.33
CA GLY A 23 -6.97 4.26 -14.53
C GLY A 23 -8.20 4.58 -13.70
N ASP A 24 -9.36 4.23 -14.26
CA ASP A 24 -10.63 4.24 -13.59
C ASP A 24 -10.39 3.63 -12.22
N HIS A 25 -10.72 4.42 -11.20
CA HIS A 25 -10.92 3.91 -9.85
C HIS A 25 -12.13 2.98 -9.91
N GLN A 26 -11.99 1.81 -10.54
CA GLN A 26 -12.89 0.70 -10.31
C GLN A 26 -12.78 0.42 -8.80
N PRO A 27 -13.87 0.55 -8.03
CA PRO A 27 -13.85 0.10 -6.65
C PRO A 27 -13.44 -1.37 -6.71
N ASP A 28 -12.35 -1.73 -6.04
CA ASP A 28 -11.85 -3.11 -6.00
C ASP A 28 -12.98 -4.01 -5.46
N THR A 29 -13.76 -4.61 -6.34
CA THR A 29 -14.70 -5.71 -6.04
C THR A 29 -13.95 -7.02 -5.77
N ASN A 30 -12.63 -7.00 -6.00
CA ASN A 30 -11.65 -7.95 -5.55
C ASN A 30 -11.62 -8.00 -4.00
N GLN A 31 -11.83 -9.19 -3.41
CA GLN A 31 -11.76 -9.46 -1.96
C GLN A 31 -10.50 -8.86 -1.30
N PHE A 32 -9.39 -8.83 -2.05
CA PHE A 32 -8.14 -8.23 -1.60
C PHE A 32 -8.22 -6.71 -1.44
N GLY A 33 -8.90 -5.99 -2.33
CA GLY A 33 -9.06 -4.54 -2.20
C GLY A 33 -10.03 -4.15 -1.09
N GLN A 34 -11.08 -4.94 -0.87
CA GLN A 34 -11.95 -4.78 0.31
C GLN A 34 -11.16 -4.99 1.61
N TRP A 35 -10.34 -6.06 1.67
CA TRP A 35 -9.46 -6.33 2.79
C TRP A 35 -8.48 -5.17 3.05
N ARG A 36 -7.79 -4.67 2.01
CA ARG A 36 -6.90 -3.51 2.13
C ARG A 36 -7.62 -2.26 2.62
N THR A 37 -8.82 -2.02 2.10
CA THR A 37 -9.66 -0.88 2.50
C THR A 37 -10.03 -1.00 3.99
N CYS A 38 -10.39 -2.20 4.43
CA CYS A 38 -10.64 -2.46 5.85
C CYS A 38 -9.39 -2.19 6.69
N LEU A 39 -8.23 -2.77 6.35
CA LEU A 39 -7.01 -2.54 7.13
C LEU A 39 -6.61 -1.06 7.17
N LYS A 40 -6.74 -0.34 6.05
CA LYS A 40 -6.49 1.10 6.00
C LYS A 40 -7.43 1.88 6.92
N SER A 41 -8.69 1.46 7.04
CA SER A 41 -9.63 2.09 7.98
C SER A 41 -9.20 1.99 9.45
N LYS A 42 -8.34 1.02 9.77
CA LYS A 42 -7.74 0.84 11.09
C LYS A 42 -6.50 1.69 11.31
N ILE A 43 -6.02 2.41 10.29
CA ILE A 43 -4.95 3.38 10.44
C ILE A 43 -5.55 4.73 10.86
N PRO A 44 -4.99 5.40 11.90
CA PRO A 44 -5.45 6.72 12.31
C PRO A 44 -5.51 7.72 11.16
N GLN A 45 -6.54 8.57 11.15
CA GLN A 45 -6.81 9.50 10.04
C GLN A 45 -5.62 10.42 9.74
N ASP A 46 -4.90 10.88 10.76
CA ASP A 46 -3.69 11.71 10.64
C ASP A 46 -2.51 10.99 9.95
N LYS A 47 -2.58 9.66 9.82
CA LYS A 47 -1.56 8.82 9.18
C LYS A 47 -1.99 8.27 7.82
N GLN A 48 -3.26 8.42 7.44
CA GLN A 48 -3.76 7.89 6.16
C GLN A 48 -3.09 8.55 4.96
N ALA A 49 -2.85 9.86 4.99
CA ALA A 49 -2.13 10.56 3.93
C ALA A 49 -0.70 10.03 3.76
N THR A 50 0.01 9.77 4.86
CA THR A 50 1.34 9.15 4.84
C THR A 50 1.32 7.77 4.19
N MET A 51 0.34 6.95 4.57
CA MET A 51 0.16 5.62 3.98
C MET A 51 -0.10 5.70 2.47
N ASP A 52 -1.06 6.54 2.06
CA ASP A 52 -1.47 6.68 0.65
C ASP A 52 -0.34 7.15 -0.25
N ASN A 53 0.43 8.13 0.21
CA ASN A 53 1.58 8.63 -0.53
C ASN A 53 2.63 7.54 -0.77
N CYS A 54 2.79 6.61 0.16
CA CYS A 54 3.70 5.48 -0.01
C CYS A 54 3.15 4.36 -0.87
N VAL A 55 1.84 4.08 -0.78
CA VAL A 55 1.17 3.09 -1.63
C VAL A 55 1.21 3.50 -3.11
N LYS A 56 1.10 4.80 -3.41
CA LYS A 56 1.12 5.35 -4.78
C LYS A 56 2.51 5.32 -5.45
N LYS A 57 3.59 5.09 -4.71
CA LYS A 57 4.94 5.02 -5.31
C LYS A 57 5.00 3.88 -6.35
N PRO A 58 5.63 4.11 -7.51
CA PRO A 58 5.66 3.13 -8.59
C PRO A 58 6.41 1.84 -8.19
N GLY A 59 6.08 0.74 -8.87
CA GLY A 59 6.74 -0.55 -8.72
C GLY A 59 6.24 -1.43 -7.57
N GLY A 60 6.38 -2.74 -7.77
CA GLY A 60 5.98 -3.80 -6.82
C GLY A 60 4.54 -4.28 -7.00
N THR A 61 4.25 -5.45 -6.43
CA THR A 61 2.89 -6.00 -6.36
C THR A 61 2.02 -5.17 -5.42
N ASP A 62 0.72 -5.37 -5.50
CA ASP A 62 -0.26 -4.72 -4.63
C ASP A 62 0.00 -4.96 -3.13
N MET A 63 0.43 -6.16 -2.76
CA MET A 63 0.86 -6.47 -1.40
C MET A 63 2.15 -5.74 -1.02
N ALA A 64 3.12 -5.65 -1.93
CA ALA A 64 4.36 -4.92 -1.69
C ALA A 64 4.11 -3.42 -1.47
N LYS A 65 3.22 -2.82 -2.27
CA LYS A 65 2.77 -1.43 -2.10
C LYS A 65 2.06 -1.22 -0.76
N PHE A 66 1.18 -2.14 -0.38
CA PHE A 66 0.47 -2.07 0.90
C PHE A 66 1.44 -2.15 2.09
N ARG A 67 2.37 -3.12 2.08
CA ARG A 67 3.44 -3.23 3.10
C ARG A 67 4.31 -1.98 3.17
N ARG A 68 4.63 -1.37 2.02
CA ARG A 68 5.32 -0.07 1.96
C ARG A 68 4.51 1.04 2.63
N GLY A 69 3.19 1.05 2.45
CA GLY A 69 2.28 1.93 3.17
C GLY A 69 2.40 1.78 4.69
N ILE A 70 2.37 0.54 5.20
CA ILE A 70 2.55 0.24 6.63
C ILE A 70 3.95 0.68 7.11
N SER A 71 5.00 0.43 6.33
CA SER A 71 6.36 0.92 6.63
C SER A 71 6.36 2.42 6.87
N CYS A 72 5.75 3.20 5.98
CA CYS A 72 5.70 4.65 6.13
C CYS A 72 4.89 5.11 7.34
N VAL A 73 3.84 4.37 7.72
CA VAL A 73 3.13 4.63 8.98
C VAL A 73 4.07 4.44 10.16
N LEU A 74 4.82 3.33 10.22
CA LEU A 74 5.81 3.08 11.27
C LEU A 74 6.92 4.13 11.29
N GLU A 75 7.45 4.52 10.13
CA GLU A 75 8.42 5.61 9.99
C GLU A 75 7.86 6.94 10.53
N SER A 76 6.58 7.22 10.32
CA SER A 76 5.93 8.44 10.82
C SER A 76 5.78 8.50 12.35
N TYR A 77 5.89 7.35 13.03
CA TYR A 77 6.01 7.26 14.49
C TYR A 77 7.48 7.34 14.95
N GLY A 78 8.43 7.42 14.00
CA GLY A 78 9.85 7.49 14.26
C GLY A 78 10.42 6.20 14.85
N VAL A 79 9.74 5.06 14.69
CA VAL A 79 10.16 3.77 15.25
C VAL A 79 11.02 2.95 14.28
N VAL A 80 11.20 3.44 13.05
CA VAL A 80 11.98 2.76 12.00
C VAL A 80 13.32 3.45 11.82
N ASN A 81 14.39 2.66 11.71
CA ASN A 81 15.73 3.09 11.32
C ASN A 81 16.27 2.16 10.23
N GLY A 82 16.22 2.60 8.97
CA GLY A 82 16.52 1.77 7.81
C GLY A 82 15.60 0.55 7.75
N HIS A 83 16.16 -0.66 7.75
CA HIS A 83 15.41 -1.92 7.71
C HIS A 83 15.11 -2.50 9.10
N ARG A 84 15.27 -1.70 10.16
CA ARG A 84 15.06 -2.12 11.55
C ARG A 84 14.00 -1.29 12.25
N VAL A 85 13.37 -1.90 13.24
CA VAL A 85 12.40 -1.26 14.13
C VAL A 85 12.97 -1.20 15.54
N ASP A 86 12.93 -0.01 16.14
CA ASP A 86 13.18 0.18 17.56
C ASP A 86 11.97 -0.31 18.35
N LEU A 87 12.03 -1.58 18.78
CA LEU A 87 10.96 -2.24 19.51
C LEU A 87 10.63 -1.54 20.84
N ARG A 88 11.65 -1.01 21.53
CA ARG A 88 11.45 -0.27 22.77
C ARG A 88 10.64 0.99 22.52
N LYS A 89 11.03 1.76 21.50
CA LYS A 89 10.32 2.98 21.12
C LYS A 89 8.91 2.68 20.61
N MET A 90 8.73 1.60 19.85
CA MET A 90 7.42 1.13 19.38
C MET A 90 6.49 0.85 20.57
N GLY A 91 6.97 0.10 21.57
CA GLY A 91 6.23 -0.17 22.81
C GLY A 91 5.85 1.12 23.56
N SER A 92 6.81 2.03 23.76
CA SER A 92 6.53 3.29 24.47
C SER A 92 5.59 4.23 23.71
N THR A 93 5.57 4.15 22.37
CA THR A 93 4.71 5.00 21.52
C THR A 93 3.25 4.54 21.52
N ALA A 94 2.97 3.31 21.95
CA ALA A 94 1.62 2.72 21.93
C ALA A 94 0.55 3.59 22.60
N SER A 95 0.89 4.31 23.68
CA SER A 95 -0.05 5.18 24.39
C SER A 95 -0.57 6.35 23.55
N SER A 96 0.22 6.80 22.57
CA SER A 96 -0.11 7.89 21.64
C SER A 96 -0.88 7.43 20.40
N VAL A 97 -0.96 6.12 20.15
CA VAL A 97 -1.66 5.56 19.01
C VAL A 97 -3.17 5.57 19.27
N ARG A 98 -3.91 6.28 18.41
CA ARG A 98 -5.37 6.48 18.56
C ARG A 98 -6.21 5.32 18.05
N SER A 99 -5.69 4.54 17.10
CA SER A 99 -6.39 3.35 16.59
C SER A 99 -6.25 2.19 17.60
N PRO A 100 -7.34 1.55 18.03
CA PRO A 100 -7.29 0.43 18.97
C PRO A 100 -6.44 -0.74 18.46
N GLU A 101 -6.62 -1.16 17.21
CA GLU A 101 -5.92 -2.30 16.62
C GLU A 101 -4.44 -1.99 16.39
N LEU A 102 -4.12 -0.79 15.89
CA LEU A 102 -2.73 -0.38 15.72
C LEU A 102 -2.04 -0.19 17.07
N LYS A 103 -2.76 0.34 18.07
CA LYS A 103 -2.26 0.44 19.45
C LYS A 103 -1.92 -0.93 20.01
N LYS A 104 -2.81 -1.92 19.83
CA LYS A 104 -2.55 -3.30 20.25
C LYS A 104 -1.31 -3.87 19.55
N ALA A 105 -1.14 -3.63 18.24
CA ALA A 105 0.07 -4.01 17.54
C ALA A 105 1.34 -3.37 18.14
N PHE A 106 1.29 -2.08 18.49
CA PHE A 106 2.40 -1.39 19.15
C PHE A 106 2.68 -1.89 20.56
N GLN A 107 1.71 -2.52 21.25
CA GLN A 107 1.90 -3.13 22.57
C GLN A 107 2.44 -4.55 22.48
N GLU A 108 2.01 -5.32 21.48
CA GLU A 108 2.27 -6.76 21.41
C GLU A 108 3.45 -7.12 20.51
N CYS A 109 3.60 -6.49 19.33
CA CYS A 109 4.69 -6.81 18.40
C CYS A 109 6.10 -6.62 19.01
N PRO A 110 6.36 -5.61 19.86
CA PRO A 110 7.66 -5.47 20.52
C PRO A 110 8.06 -6.59 21.48
N LYS A 111 7.15 -7.48 21.87
CA LYS A 111 7.44 -8.59 22.78
C LYS A 111 8.16 -9.77 22.10
N ASP A 112 8.22 -9.79 20.76
CA ASP A 112 9.01 -10.75 19.98
C ASP A 112 10.19 -10.03 19.33
N ASP A 113 11.41 -10.33 19.78
CA ASP A 113 12.65 -9.73 19.28
C ASP A 113 12.86 -9.94 17.78
N LYS A 114 12.25 -10.96 17.18
CA LYS A 114 12.30 -11.19 15.72
C LYS A 114 11.64 -10.04 14.95
N ASN A 115 10.75 -9.27 15.58
CA ASN A 115 10.13 -8.11 14.97
C ASN A 115 11.08 -6.91 14.87
N ALA A 116 12.33 -6.99 15.36
CA ALA A 116 13.32 -5.94 15.09
C ALA A 116 13.62 -5.77 13.60
N SER A 117 13.32 -6.77 12.76
CA SER A 117 13.27 -6.64 11.31
C SER A 117 12.00 -5.90 10.88
N LEU A 118 12.14 -4.91 10.00
CA LEU A 118 11.01 -4.15 9.47
C LEU A 118 9.95 -5.04 8.80
N ASP A 119 10.36 -6.04 8.01
CA ASP A 119 9.40 -6.95 7.36
C ASP A 119 8.61 -7.78 8.37
N ARG A 120 9.25 -8.21 9.46
CA ARG A 120 8.62 -8.98 10.54
C ARG A 120 7.67 -8.11 11.34
N SER A 121 8.08 -6.88 11.68
CA SER A 121 7.22 -5.87 12.30
C SER A 121 6.00 -5.55 11.45
N ILE A 122 6.18 -5.29 10.15
CA ILE A 122 5.07 -5.03 9.23
C ILE A 122 4.10 -6.21 9.21
N LYS A 123 4.61 -7.45 9.12
CA LYS A 123 3.75 -8.64 9.19
C LYS A 123 2.97 -8.68 10.51
N CYS A 124 3.62 -8.51 11.66
CA CYS A 124 2.96 -8.53 12.95
C CYS A 124 1.87 -7.46 13.07
N VAL A 125 2.14 -6.24 12.60
CA VAL A 125 1.14 -5.17 12.57
C VAL A 125 -0.06 -5.56 11.72
N ILE A 126 0.17 -6.09 10.50
CA ILE A 126 -0.91 -6.56 9.63
C ILE A 126 -1.74 -7.64 10.33
N ASP A 127 -1.13 -8.65 10.95
CA ASP A 127 -1.82 -9.74 11.64
C ASP A 127 -2.76 -9.18 12.76
N HIS A 128 -2.36 -8.11 13.45
CA HIS A 128 -3.20 -7.43 14.44
C HIS A 128 -4.35 -6.63 13.82
N LEU A 129 -4.11 -5.93 12.71
CA LEU A 129 -5.16 -5.19 12.00
C LEU A 129 -6.19 -6.17 11.39
N GLU A 130 -5.74 -7.30 10.86
CA GLU A 130 -6.54 -8.38 10.30
C GLU A 130 -7.52 -8.99 11.29
N THR A 131 -7.24 -8.94 12.59
CA THR A 131 -8.14 -9.47 13.63
C THR A 131 -9.55 -8.88 13.52
N SER A 132 -9.67 -7.63 13.06
CA SER A 132 -10.94 -6.92 12.83
C SER A 132 -11.30 -6.76 11.34
N CYS A 133 -10.43 -7.24 10.46
CA CYS A 133 -10.50 -7.14 9.00
C CYS A 133 -10.06 -8.47 8.39
N PRO A 134 -10.73 -9.59 8.70
CA PRO A 134 -10.30 -10.88 8.20
C PRO A 134 -10.39 -10.88 6.66
N LEU A 135 -9.35 -11.43 6.01
CA LEU A 135 -9.46 -11.82 4.61
C LEU A 135 -10.66 -12.75 4.49
N VAL A 136 -11.67 -12.37 3.71
CA VAL A 136 -12.74 -13.28 3.34
C VAL A 136 -12.06 -14.43 2.62
N LYS A 137 -11.98 -15.60 3.26
CA LYS A 137 -11.42 -16.79 2.62
C LYS A 137 -12.34 -17.11 1.46
N ALA A 138 -11.79 -17.11 0.24
CA ALA A 138 -12.49 -17.66 -0.91
C ALA A 138 -12.98 -19.06 -0.53
N GLN A 139 -14.30 -19.24 -0.50
CA GLN A 139 -14.87 -20.58 -0.46
C GLN A 139 -14.49 -21.21 -1.80
N GLY A 140 -13.57 -22.17 -1.75
CA GLY A 140 -13.28 -23.06 -2.86
C GLY A 140 -14.39 -24.06 -3.04
#